data_AF-A0A6I1WS41-F1
#
_entry.id   AF-A0A6I1WS41-F1
#
_cell.length_a   1.000
_cell.length_b   1.000
_cell.length_c   1.000
_cell.angle_alpha   90.00
_cell.angle_beta   90.00
_cell.angle_gamma   90.00
#
_symmetry.space_group_name_H-M   'P 1'
#
loop_
_entity.id
_entity.type
_entity.pdbx_description
1 polymer ?
#
loop_
_entity_poly.entity_id
_entity_poly.type
_entity_poly.pdbx_seq_one_letter_code
_entity_poly.pdbx_strand_id
1 'polypeptide(L)'
;MRRLIVAAGVLLAGQVNAACQDRYYYYRPTLTVTSVKSWQVYDDKAFLNSREHSDIERMVKECGAPAVGGKYNIQAILNIVVPANFYQLKKPLFNYPNIRLPNGVNGGQGVYLDIRQRPGFSSIQAQHSGEVRKDGRVGLVQVYLVRDGLDDLKNPEWFYKNHSYLTGKGYSYTTFK
;
A
#
# COMPACT_ATOMS: atom_id res chain seq x y z
N MET A 1 20.39 -45.56 -11.29
CA MET A 1 19.17 -44.71 -11.28
C MET A 1 18.80 -44.18 -9.88
N ARG A 2 19.77 -43.81 -9.03
CA ARG A 2 19.50 -43.30 -7.65
C ARG A 2 20.01 -41.88 -7.40
N ARG A 3 20.72 -41.28 -8.38
CA ARG A 3 21.37 -39.96 -8.26
C ARG A 3 20.63 -38.82 -8.95
N LEU A 4 19.57 -39.10 -9.72
CA LEU A 4 18.76 -38.09 -10.42
C LEU A 4 17.57 -37.57 -9.60
N ILE A 5 17.13 -38.31 -8.57
CA ILE A 5 15.96 -37.93 -7.75
C ILE A 5 16.32 -36.83 -6.74
N VAL A 6 17.60 -36.70 -6.35
CA VAL A 6 18.04 -35.68 -5.38
C VAL A 6 18.11 -34.28 -6.03
N ALA A 7 18.32 -34.18 -7.35
CA ALA A 7 18.41 -32.90 -8.04
C ALA A 7 17.03 -32.22 -8.26
N ALA A 8 15.94 -32.98 -8.32
CA ALA A 8 14.59 -32.44 -8.48
C ALA A 8 14.02 -31.85 -7.17
N GLY A 9 14.45 -32.34 -6.00
CA GLY A 9 14.01 -31.81 -4.71
C GLY A 9 14.63 -30.45 -4.36
N VAL A 10 15.85 -30.18 -4.82
CA VAL A 10 16.58 -28.93 -4.52
C VAL A 10 16.06 -27.76 -5.36
N LEU A 11 15.54 -28.01 -6.57
CA LEU A 11 14.96 -26.96 -7.42
C LEU A 11 13.57 -26.49 -6.95
N LEU A 12 12.81 -27.34 -6.26
CA LEU A 12 11.50 -26.97 -5.69
C LEU A 12 11.60 -26.30 -4.32
N ALA A 13 12.69 -26.50 -3.58
CA ALA A 13 12.93 -25.83 -2.30
C ALA A 13 13.40 -24.37 -2.45
N GLY A 14 13.88 -23.98 -3.64
CA GLY A 14 14.46 -22.66 -3.90
C GLY A 14 13.47 -21.49 -4.00
N GLN A 15 12.17 -21.76 -4.13
CA GLN A 15 11.15 -20.69 -4.29
C GLN A 15 10.31 -20.43 -3.03
N VAL A 16 10.49 -21.20 -1.96
CA VAL A 16 9.59 -21.13 -0.78
C VAL A 16 9.98 -20.01 0.21
N ASN A 17 11.09 -19.30 -0.02
CA ASN A 17 11.62 -18.33 0.95
C ASN A 17 12.00 -16.95 0.38
N ALA A 18 11.59 -16.62 -0.85
CA ALA A 18 11.80 -15.28 -1.38
C ALA A 18 10.72 -14.29 -0.88
N ALA A 19 11.11 -13.02 -0.78
CA ALA A 19 10.17 -11.90 -0.66
C ALA A 19 9.11 -11.99 -1.76
N CYS A 20 7.87 -11.61 -1.45
CA CYS A 20 6.86 -11.54 -2.50
C CYS A 20 7.09 -10.31 -3.37
N GLN A 21 6.60 -10.43 -4.60
CA GLN A 21 6.45 -9.31 -5.50
C GLN A 21 5.59 -8.20 -4.89
N ASP A 22 5.81 -6.98 -5.38
CA ASP A 22 5.00 -5.82 -5.01
C ASP A 22 3.53 -6.07 -5.30
N ARG A 23 2.67 -5.70 -4.34
CA ARG A 23 1.22 -5.85 -4.43
C ARG A 23 0.53 -4.51 -4.54
N TYR A 24 -0.49 -4.46 -5.37
CA TYR A 24 -1.22 -3.24 -5.69
C TYR A 24 -2.68 -3.40 -5.27
N TYR A 25 -3.15 -2.50 -4.41
CA TYR A 25 -4.48 -2.50 -3.81
C TYR A 25 -5.26 -1.26 -4.24
N TYR A 26 -6.58 -1.42 -4.40
CA TYR A 26 -7.51 -0.38 -4.82
C TYR A 26 -8.69 -0.34 -3.84
N TYR A 27 -8.45 0.32 -2.72
CA TYR A 27 -9.39 0.37 -1.61
C TYR A 27 -10.29 1.59 -1.73
N ARG A 28 -11.61 1.37 -1.65
CA ARG A 28 -12.60 2.46 -1.62
C ARG A 28 -13.05 2.69 -0.18
N PRO A 29 -12.72 3.84 0.44
CA PRO A 29 -12.99 4.06 1.84
C PRO A 29 -14.47 4.40 2.09
N THR A 30 -14.94 4.06 3.29
CA THR A 30 -16.24 4.53 3.80
C THR A 30 -16.01 5.77 4.66
N LEU A 31 -16.06 6.94 4.03
CA LEU A 31 -15.76 8.21 4.70
C LEU A 31 -16.86 8.62 5.67
N THR A 32 -16.48 8.91 6.91
CA THR A 32 -17.35 9.44 7.96
C THR A 32 -16.92 10.85 8.33
N VAL A 33 -17.88 11.78 8.46
CA VAL A 33 -17.56 13.14 8.92
C VAL A 33 -17.39 13.11 10.43
N THR A 34 -16.20 13.48 10.91
CA THR A 34 -15.91 13.59 12.35
C THR A 34 -15.62 15.04 12.71
N SER A 35 -16.21 15.51 13.81
CA SER A 35 -15.96 16.86 14.34
C SER A 35 -14.74 16.86 15.25
N VAL A 36 -13.80 17.77 15.00
CA VAL A 36 -12.66 18.10 15.85
C VAL A 36 -12.86 19.52 16.36
N LYS A 37 -13.38 19.65 17.58
CA LYS A 37 -13.92 20.93 18.10
C LYS A 37 -15.02 21.43 17.14
N SER A 38 -14.84 22.61 16.55
CA SER A 38 -15.76 23.23 15.57
C SER A 38 -15.45 22.88 14.11
N TRP A 39 -14.35 22.16 13.86
CA TRP A 39 -13.88 21.78 12.52
C TRP A 39 -14.30 20.36 12.16
N GLN A 40 -14.31 20.05 10.88
CA GLN A 40 -14.70 18.75 10.33
C GLN A 40 -13.54 18.11 9.57
N VAL A 41 -13.45 16.79 9.65
CA VAL A 41 -12.54 15.96 8.84
C VAL A 41 -13.31 14.75 8.31
N TYR A 42 -12.85 14.19 7.19
CA TYR A 42 -13.28 12.85 6.76
C TYR A 42 -12.39 11.81 7.42
N ASP A 43 -12.98 10.87 8.13
CA ASP A 43 -12.31 9.70 8.69
C ASP A 43 -12.68 8.46 7.90
N ASP A 44 -11.69 7.62 7.63
CA ASP A 44 -11.93 6.22 7.29
C ASP A 44 -11.49 5.30 8.44
N LYS A 45 -12.48 4.72 9.11
CA LYS A 45 -12.30 3.79 10.24
C LYS A 45 -12.33 2.32 9.79
N ALA A 46 -12.71 2.06 8.54
CA ALA A 46 -12.96 0.73 8.05
C ALA A 46 -11.70 0.04 7.50
N PHE A 47 -10.64 0.80 7.19
CA PHE A 47 -9.44 0.24 6.53
C PHE A 47 -8.86 -0.98 7.25
N LEU A 48 -8.70 -0.95 8.58
CA LEU A 48 -8.12 -2.08 9.32
C LEU A 48 -8.98 -3.35 9.28
N ASN A 49 -10.28 -3.22 9.02
CA ASN A 49 -11.19 -4.34 8.89
C ASN A 49 -11.47 -4.68 7.40
N SER A 50 -10.75 -4.05 6.47
CA SER A 50 -10.92 -4.26 5.04
C SER A 50 -10.29 -5.58 4.58
N ARG A 51 -10.79 -6.09 3.44
CA ARG A 51 -10.19 -7.26 2.76
C ARG A 51 -8.74 -6.97 2.34
N GLU A 52 -8.44 -5.72 1.96
CA GLU A 52 -7.10 -5.29 1.55
C GLU A 52 -6.12 -5.36 2.72
N HIS A 53 -6.50 -4.84 3.90
CA HIS A 53 -5.65 -4.92 5.09
C HIS A 53 -5.44 -6.37 5.54
N SER A 54 -6.49 -7.19 5.54
CA SER A 54 -6.39 -8.62 5.86
C SER A 54 -5.46 -9.37 4.90
N ASP A 55 -5.53 -9.09 3.60
CA ASP A 55 -4.61 -9.65 2.61
C ASP A 55 -3.17 -9.17 2.84
N ILE A 56 -2.96 -7.88 3.14
CA ILE A 56 -1.62 -7.36 3.47
C ILE A 56 -1.04 -8.13 4.66
N GLU A 57 -1.78 -8.28 5.76
CA GLU A 57 -1.31 -9.05 6.93
C GLU A 57 -0.99 -10.50 6.57
N ARG A 58 -1.86 -11.15 5.79
CA ARG A 58 -1.63 -12.53 5.31
C ARG A 58 -0.35 -12.62 4.50
N MET A 59 -0.12 -11.70 3.57
CA MET A 59 1.08 -11.71 2.74
C MET A 59 2.33 -11.40 3.57
N VAL A 60 2.27 -10.47 4.54
CA VAL A 60 3.39 -10.26 5.49
C VAL A 60 3.73 -11.57 6.18
N LYS A 61 2.72 -12.33 6.59
CA LYS A 61 2.90 -13.64 7.22
C LYS A 61 3.42 -14.69 6.27
N GLU A 62 2.97 -14.77 5.03
CA GLU A 62 3.26 -15.89 4.12
C GLU A 62 4.57 -15.71 3.34
N CYS A 63 4.90 -14.48 2.95
CA CYS A 63 6.08 -14.19 2.12
C CYS A 63 7.39 -14.49 2.85
N GLY A 64 8.37 -15.01 2.12
CA GLY A 64 9.66 -15.44 2.62
C GLY A 64 10.53 -14.30 3.16
N ALA A 65 11.81 -14.58 3.38
CA ALA A 65 12.73 -13.58 3.88
C ALA A 65 12.90 -12.42 2.87
N PRO A 66 13.14 -11.17 3.35
CA PRO A 66 13.53 -10.09 2.46
C PRO A 66 14.78 -10.46 1.65
N ALA A 67 14.96 -9.83 0.48
CA ALA A 67 16.21 -9.93 -0.26
C ALA A 67 17.40 -9.53 0.64
N VAL A 68 18.60 -10.05 0.37
CA VAL A 68 19.79 -9.76 1.19
C VAL A 68 19.99 -8.25 1.34
N GLY A 69 20.03 -7.78 2.59
CA GLY A 69 20.14 -6.34 2.92
C GLY A 69 18.81 -5.56 2.95
N GLY A 70 17.69 -6.20 2.59
CA GLY A 70 16.34 -5.64 2.65
C GLY A 70 15.71 -5.78 4.04
N LYS A 71 14.91 -4.79 4.42
CA LYS A 71 14.11 -4.80 5.67
C LYS A 71 12.75 -5.49 5.49
N TYR A 72 12.13 -5.31 4.32
CA TYR A 72 10.72 -5.64 4.10
C TYR A 72 10.58 -6.89 3.25
N ASN A 73 9.75 -7.84 3.69
CA ASN A 73 9.48 -9.05 2.91
C ASN A 73 8.38 -8.88 1.86
N ILE A 74 7.60 -7.80 1.95
CA ILE A 74 6.65 -7.35 0.93
C ILE A 74 6.62 -5.82 0.86
N GLN A 75 6.23 -5.32 -0.30
CA GLN A 75 5.80 -3.93 -0.50
C GLN A 75 4.36 -3.91 -1.02
N ALA A 76 3.50 -3.22 -0.30
CA ALA A 76 2.09 -3.03 -0.63
C ALA A 76 1.85 -1.57 -1.06
N ILE A 77 1.41 -1.38 -2.29
CA ILE A 77 0.99 -0.10 -2.86
C ILE A 77 -0.52 0.02 -2.69
N LEU A 78 -0.95 0.83 -1.72
CA LEU A 78 -2.35 1.06 -1.40
C LEU A 78 -2.85 2.34 -2.06
N ASN A 79 -3.68 2.19 -3.08
CA ASN A 79 -4.48 3.28 -3.64
C ASN A 79 -5.80 3.38 -2.86
N ILE A 80 -5.95 4.44 -2.06
CA ILE A 80 -7.23 4.82 -1.47
C ILE A 80 -7.97 5.68 -2.49
N VAL A 81 -8.97 5.09 -3.12
CA VAL A 81 -9.70 5.67 -4.24
C VAL A 81 -10.96 6.36 -3.75
N VAL A 82 -11.00 7.68 -3.88
CA VAL A 82 -12.14 8.53 -3.49
C VAL A 82 -12.81 9.14 -4.72
N PRO A 83 -14.12 9.47 -4.68
CA PRO A 83 -14.76 10.21 -5.77
C PRO A 83 -14.06 11.54 -6.07
N ALA A 84 -14.04 11.97 -7.34
CA ALA A 84 -13.43 13.22 -7.78
C ALA A 84 -13.87 14.45 -6.94
N ASN A 85 -15.14 14.48 -6.55
CA ASN A 85 -15.79 15.56 -5.82
C ASN A 85 -16.04 15.24 -4.34
N PHE A 86 -15.33 14.27 -3.74
CA PHE A 86 -15.62 13.79 -2.38
C PHE A 86 -15.53 14.87 -1.29
N TYR A 87 -14.71 15.91 -1.51
CA TYR A 87 -14.36 16.85 -0.45
C TYR A 87 -15.40 17.96 -0.30
N GLN A 88 -16.42 17.73 0.53
CA GLN A 88 -17.59 18.63 0.67
C GLN A 88 -17.93 18.95 2.13
N LEU A 89 -16.91 19.16 2.97
CA LEU A 89 -17.11 19.53 4.38
C LEU A 89 -17.60 20.98 4.50
N LYS A 90 -18.54 21.23 5.41
CA LYS A 90 -19.10 22.58 5.65
C LYS A 90 -18.12 23.49 6.41
N LYS A 91 -17.36 22.91 7.33
CA LYS A 91 -16.33 23.60 8.13
C LYS A 91 -15.04 22.77 8.15
N PRO A 92 -14.33 22.63 7.03
CA PRO A 92 -13.18 21.74 6.95
C PRO A 92 -12.04 22.19 7.85
N LEU A 93 -11.35 21.26 8.51
CA LEU A 93 -10.13 21.55 9.26
C LEU A 93 -8.98 22.03 8.35
N PHE A 94 -8.96 21.55 7.11
CA PHE A 94 -7.96 21.93 6.11
C PHE A 94 -8.64 22.38 4.82
N ASN A 95 -8.14 23.43 4.17
CA ASN A 95 -8.78 23.98 2.96
C ASN A 95 -8.45 23.19 1.67
N TYR A 96 -8.06 21.92 1.81
CA TYR A 96 -7.65 21.06 0.71
C TYR A 96 -8.17 19.64 0.89
N PRO A 97 -8.39 18.88 -0.21
CA PRO A 97 -8.91 17.53 -0.11
C PRO A 97 -8.01 16.61 0.70
N ASN A 98 -8.54 16.08 1.79
CA ASN A 98 -7.83 15.14 2.68
C ASN A 98 -8.80 14.17 3.35
N ILE A 99 -8.23 13.08 3.83
CA ILE A 99 -8.88 12.15 4.75
C ILE A 99 -7.94 11.85 5.91
N ARG A 100 -8.49 11.32 7.00
CA ARG A 100 -7.74 10.79 8.13
C ARG A 100 -7.98 9.29 8.24
N LEU A 101 -6.90 8.53 8.40
CA LEU A 101 -6.92 7.17 8.91
C LEU A 101 -6.65 7.28 10.42
N PRO A 102 -7.66 7.24 11.31
CA PRO A 102 -7.47 7.52 12.73
C PRO A 102 -6.59 6.50 13.43
N ASN A 103 -6.52 5.27 12.91
CA ASN A 103 -5.69 4.18 13.43
C ASN A 103 -4.49 3.88 12.50
N GLY A 104 -4.15 4.80 11.59
CA GLY A 104 -3.12 4.60 10.59
C GLY A 104 -3.38 3.40 9.68
N VAL A 105 -2.31 2.82 9.14
CA VAL A 105 -2.37 1.60 8.32
C VAL A 105 -2.15 0.31 9.10
N ASN A 106 -1.81 0.42 10.39
CA ASN A 106 -1.34 -0.71 11.21
C ASN A 106 -1.94 -0.74 12.62
N GLY A 107 -3.03 -0.02 12.88
CA GLY A 107 -3.63 0.05 14.22
C GLY A 107 -2.93 1.00 15.18
N GLY A 108 -1.91 1.72 14.73
CA GLY A 108 -1.13 2.67 15.52
C GLY A 108 -1.61 4.11 15.41
N GLN A 109 -0.65 5.03 15.31
CA GLN A 109 -0.93 6.46 15.25
C GLN A 109 -1.71 6.84 13.99
N GLY A 110 -2.74 7.66 14.16
CA GLY A 110 -3.51 8.20 13.05
C GLY A 110 -2.70 9.08 12.12
N VAL A 111 -3.06 9.06 10.84
CA VAL A 111 -2.39 9.83 9.77
C VAL A 111 -3.41 10.58 8.93
N TYR A 112 -3.05 11.78 8.49
CA TYR A 112 -3.77 12.53 7.47
C TYR A 112 -3.14 12.27 6.10
N LEU A 113 -3.99 12.01 5.11
CA LEU A 113 -3.63 11.83 3.72
C LEU A 113 -4.24 12.97 2.93
N ASP A 114 -3.41 13.78 2.30
CA ASP A 114 -3.84 14.91 1.50
C ASP A 114 -3.58 14.69 0.01
N ILE A 115 -4.51 15.16 -0.84
CA ILE A 115 -4.24 15.31 -2.27
C ILE A 115 -3.21 16.43 -2.41
N ARG A 116 -1.96 16.03 -2.66
CA ARG A 116 -0.76 16.86 -2.61
C ARG A 116 -0.95 18.23 -3.24
N GLN A 117 -0.78 19.26 -2.43
CA GLN A 117 -0.75 20.67 -2.88
C GLN A 117 0.67 21.25 -3.01
N ARG A 118 1.74 20.53 -2.64
CA ARG A 118 3.09 21.12 -2.63
C ARG A 118 3.77 21.02 -4.01
N PRO A 119 4.12 22.15 -4.65
CA PRO A 119 4.99 22.16 -5.83
C PRO A 119 6.34 21.52 -5.49
N GLY A 120 6.84 20.62 -6.33
CA GLY A 120 8.16 20.01 -6.20
C GLY A 120 8.20 18.58 -5.65
N PHE A 121 7.11 18.06 -5.10
CA PHE A 121 7.03 16.64 -4.71
C PHE A 121 6.44 15.80 -5.84
N SER A 122 7.30 15.01 -6.50
CA SER A 122 6.93 14.07 -7.54
C SER A 122 5.75 13.18 -7.12
N SER A 123 4.74 13.04 -8.00
CA SER A 123 3.58 12.14 -7.86
C SER A 123 3.95 10.66 -7.60
N ILE A 124 5.25 10.35 -7.72
CA ILE A 124 5.90 9.07 -7.46
C ILE A 124 5.89 8.68 -5.97
N GLN A 125 6.15 9.63 -5.08
CA GLN A 125 6.28 9.33 -3.65
C GLN A 125 4.93 8.99 -3.02
N ALA A 126 4.91 8.10 -2.02
CA ALA A 126 3.73 7.82 -1.22
C ALA A 126 3.38 9.04 -0.34
N GLN A 127 2.09 9.27 -0.07
CA GLN A 127 1.66 10.30 0.88
C GLN A 127 1.93 9.85 2.33
N HIS A 128 1.86 8.55 2.57
CA HIS A 128 2.26 7.94 3.84
C HIS A 128 2.91 6.59 3.59
N SER A 129 3.79 6.18 4.50
CA SER A 129 4.36 4.85 4.55
C SER A 129 4.23 4.31 5.97
N GLY A 130 3.74 3.09 6.13
CA GLY A 130 3.64 2.43 7.43
C GLY A 130 4.07 0.97 7.37
N GLU A 131 4.41 0.42 8.53
CA GLU A 131 4.84 -0.97 8.66
C GLU A 131 3.72 -1.83 9.25
N VAL A 132 3.40 -2.93 8.55
CA VAL A 132 2.53 -3.98 9.06
C VAL A 132 3.42 -5.15 9.49
N ARG A 133 3.20 -5.63 10.72
CA ARG A 133 4.02 -6.69 11.34
C ARG A 133 3.16 -7.89 11.65
N LYS A 134 3.61 -9.08 11.24
CA LYS A 134 2.92 -10.35 11.51
C LYS A 134 3.94 -11.47 11.65
N ASP A 135 3.84 -12.27 12.71
CA ASP A 135 4.67 -13.46 12.94
C ASP A 135 6.19 -13.20 12.75
N GLY A 136 6.67 -12.06 13.25
CA GLY A 136 8.09 -11.65 13.17
C GLY A 136 8.53 -11.09 11.80
N ARG A 137 7.64 -11.07 10.81
CA ARG A 137 7.86 -10.49 9.47
C ARG A 137 7.31 -9.07 9.38
N VAL A 138 7.83 -8.28 8.44
CA VAL A 138 7.53 -6.85 8.31
C VAL A 138 7.30 -6.48 6.84
N GLY A 139 6.08 -6.05 6.51
CA GLY A 139 5.75 -5.45 5.22
C GLY A 139 5.73 -3.94 5.28
N LEU A 140 6.10 -3.31 4.16
CA LEU A 140 5.93 -1.87 3.93
C LEU A 140 4.61 -1.62 3.21
N VAL A 141 3.78 -0.72 3.73
CA VAL A 141 2.56 -0.22 3.07
C VAL A 141 2.78 1.23 2.66
N GLN A 142 2.74 1.49 1.36
CA GLN A 142 2.82 2.82 0.76
C GLN A 142 1.43 3.28 0.35
N VAL A 143 0.97 4.39 0.91
CA VAL A 143 -0.41 4.87 0.77
C VAL A 143 -0.48 6.07 -0.16
N TYR A 144 -1.45 6.02 -1.06
CA TYR A 144 -1.77 7.07 -2.00
C TYR A 144 -3.27 7.32 -1.95
N LEU A 145 -3.68 8.55 -1.61
CA LEU A 145 -5.04 9.03 -1.82
C LEU A 145 -5.15 9.50 -3.27
N VAL A 146 -6.11 8.93 -4.00
CA VAL A 146 -6.28 9.13 -5.45
C VAL A 146 -7.75 9.47 -5.72
N ARG A 147 -8.00 10.56 -6.45
CA ARG A 147 -9.34 10.87 -6.94
C ARG A 147 -9.65 10.09 -8.21
N ASP A 148 -10.74 9.33 -8.17
CA ASP A 148 -11.21 8.52 -9.28
C ASP A 148 -11.44 9.38 -10.53
N GLY A 149 -10.86 8.97 -11.66
CA GLY A 149 -10.92 9.68 -12.93
C GLY A 149 -10.13 11.00 -13.03
N LEU A 150 -9.45 11.46 -11.97
CA LEU A 150 -8.65 12.69 -11.99
C LEU A 150 -7.16 12.46 -11.75
N ASP A 151 -6.82 11.57 -10.81
CA ASP A 151 -5.45 11.31 -10.42
C ASP A 151 -5.00 9.93 -10.95
N ASP A 152 -3.73 9.80 -11.37
CA ASP A 152 -3.17 8.53 -11.81
C ASP A 152 -3.14 7.51 -10.67
N LEU A 153 -3.81 6.38 -10.87
CA LEU A 153 -3.67 5.20 -10.01
C LEU A 153 -2.23 4.69 -10.04
N LYS A 154 -1.72 4.33 -8.87
CA LYS A 154 -0.38 3.75 -8.73
C LYS A 154 -0.54 2.27 -9.01
N ASN A 155 -0.64 1.95 -10.29
CA ASN A 155 -0.67 0.60 -10.79
C ASN A 155 0.77 0.15 -11.16
N PRO A 156 0.98 -1.13 -11.47
CA PRO A 156 2.29 -1.62 -11.86
C PRO A 156 2.88 -0.85 -13.04
N GLU A 157 2.12 -0.67 -14.12
CA GLU A 157 2.58 0.03 -15.34
C GLU A 157 3.08 1.45 -15.05
N TRP A 158 2.35 2.19 -14.22
CA TRP A 158 2.73 3.52 -13.75
C TRP A 158 4.01 3.45 -12.93
N PHE A 159 4.17 2.43 -12.07
CA PHE A 159 5.38 2.26 -11.27
C PHE A 159 6.59 1.99 -12.17
N TYR A 160 6.48 1.12 -13.17
CA TYR A 160 7.55 0.86 -14.14
C TYR A 160 7.91 2.08 -14.99
N LYS A 161 6.90 2.79 -15.51
CA LYS A 161 7.13 3.97 -16.35
C LYS A 161 7.91 5.06 -15.60
N ASN A 162 7.71 5.14 -14.28
CA ASN A 162 8.31 6.17 -13.45
C ASN A 162 9.56 5.71 -12.66
N HIS A 163 9.90 4.42 -12.70
CA HIS A 163 11.10 3.85 -12.06
C HIS A 163 11.89 3.00 -13.08
N SER A 164 12.33 3.64 -14.17
CA SER A 164 13.04 3.01 -15.28
C SER A 164 14.29 2.23 -14.89
N TYR A 165 14.88 2.46 -13.71
CA TYR A 165 15.99 1.66 -13.19
C TYR A 165 15.59 0.21 -12.83
N LEU A 166 14.30 -0.11 -12.75
CA LEU A 166 13.77 -1.46 -12.50
C LEU A 166 13.56 -2.29 -13.77
N THR A 167 13.82 -1.77 -14.96
CA THR A 167 13.66 -2.51 -16.24
C THR A 167 14.79 -3.53 -16.51
N GLY A 168 15.35 -4.13 -15.46
CA GLY A 168 16.25 -5.29 -15.55
C GLY A 168 15.45 -6.60 -15.61
N LYS A 169 15.97 -7.60 -16.34
CA LYS A 169 15.37 -8.94 -16.46
C LYS A 169 15.08 -9.53 -15.07
N GLY A 170 13.81 -9.83 -14.77
CA GLY A 170 13.41 -10.63 -13.60
C GLY A 170 12.38 -10.02 -12.64
N TYR A 171 11.97 -8.76 -12.83
CA TYR A 171 10.95 -8.16 -11.97
C TYR A 171 9.54 -8.65 -12.37
N SER A 172 8.72 -8.92 -11.37
CA SER A 172 7.39 -9.53 -11.51
C SER A 172 6.45 -8.92 -10.48
N TYR A 173 5.15 -8.77 -10.81
CA TYR A 173 4.14 -8.13 -9.95
C TYR A 173 2.80 -8.87 -9.98
N THR A 174 1.99 -8.68 -8.94
CA THR A 174 0.62 -9.23 -8.88
C THR A 174 -0.37 -8.11 -8.56
N THR A 175 -1.48 -8.04 -9.30
CA THR A 175 -2.59 -7.11 -9.05
C THR A 175 -3.72 -7.82 -8.32
N PHE A 176 -4.22 -7.23 -7.24
CA PHE A 176 -5.41 -7.72 -6.54
C PHE A 176 -6.62 -6.88 -6.96
N LYS A 177 -7.70 -7.52 -7.40
CA LYS A 177 -8.97 -6.88 -7.80
C LYS A 177 -10.04 -7.12 -6.75
#